data_AF-A0A2V8FPF7-F1
#
_entry.id   AF-A0A2V8FPF7-F1
#
_cell.length_a   1.000
_cell.length_b   1.000
_cell.length_c   1.000
_cell.angle_alpha   90.00
_cell.angle_beta   90.00
_cell.angle_gamma   90.00
#
_symmetry.space_group_name_H-M   'P 1'
#
loop_
_entity.id
_entity.type
_entity.pdbx_description
1 polymer ?
#
loop_
_entity_poly.entity_id
_entity_poly.type
_entity_poly.pdbx_seq_one_letter_code
_entity_poly.pdbx_strand_id
1 'polypeptide(L)'
;MWTAPANVTVRGAGNALLGGGDQTIITDNYASDGPILSITTSVSGTFRMTGLTFRGGSTGGQVKWNGMVMIGGKSRNLRVDHVHFNMQAYSPPNSGAALRFVGRIYGVVDHSLFDLSGVGNGIQIHYDDGSAGDVTWAEATGLGSDALLFVEDTTFNADSRFGASNDCADGGKWVWRHNTLNSAMVQTHPTGGGARGRGCRAWEVYLNAFNGSNDAPSFNAAFISSGTGVIWGNTASAGYSNFVTLHSMRKSNSTYTQTASPNGWGYCGTAFNGLGSNLDGNTSTSTGYPCLDQPGRGVGDLLSGAFPNVTNTATGCAASSPCAWPRQALEPIYEWANTWAAVPGDGGSYWSVYEPTVLLQNQDYFLRASVFTGEAGTGVGTLAGRPSTCTAGVGYWATDSNTLFQCSTANTWTVYYRPYTYPHPLTQDAQAIPTAPQNVRIIR
;
A
#
# COMPACT_ATOMS: atom_id res chain seq x y z
N MET A 1 -0.91 20.57 16.37
CA MET A 1 -1.15 19.13 16.63
C MET A 1 -2.24 19.03 17.69
N TRP A 2 -3.29 18.24 17.44
CA TRP A 2 -4.40 18.01 18.36
C TRP A 2 -4.47 16.53 18.74
N THR A 3 -4.48 16.24 20.05
CA THR A 3 -4.71 14.88 20.55
C THR A 3 -6.22 14.65 20.67
N ALA A 4 -6.75 13.80 19.79
CA ALA A 4 -8.16 13.46 19.73
C ALA A 4 -8.55 12.60 20.95
N PRO A 5 -9.59 12.98 21.73
CA PRO A 5 -10.14 12.10 22.75
C PRO A 5 -10.80 10.87 22.10
N ALA A 6 -11.06 9.83 22.91
CA ALA A 6 -11.81 8.67 22.45
C ALA A 6 -13.24 9.06 22.04
N ASN A 7 -13.78 8.38 21.04
CA ASN A 7 -15.17 8.54 20.55
C ASN A 7 -15.46 9.96 20.03
N VAL A 8 -14.55 10.50 19.23
CA VAL A 8 -14.69 11.85 18.68
C VAL A 8 -14.97 11.84 17.18
N THR A 9 -15.83 12.76 16.75
CA THR A 9 -16.12 13.02 15.35
C THR A 9 -15.73 14.45 15.01
N VAL A 10 -14.81 14.63 14.07
CA VAL A 10 -14.54 15.91 13.41
C VAL A 10 -15.44 16.02 12.20
N ARG A 11 -16.27 17.05 12.14
CA ARG A 11 -17.29 17.14 11.10
C ARG A 11 -17.47 18.54 10.53
N GLY A 12 -17.55 18.61 9.22
CA GLY A 12 -17.99 19.79 8.48
C GLY A 12 -19.44 19.69 7.98
N ALA A 13 -19.87 20.75 7.29
CA ALA A 13 -21.17 20.86 6.63
C ALA A 13 -21.15 20.22 5.23
N GLY A 14 -20.85 18.92 5.18
CA GLY A 14 -20.96 18.08 3.99
C GLY A 14 -22.30 17.37 3.87
N ASN A 15 -22.63 16.95 2.65
CA ASN A 15 -23.71 16.00 2.44
C ASN A 15 -23.20 14.56 2.66
N ALA A 16 -24.09 13.58 2.64
CA ALA A 16 -23.74 12.16 2.77
C ALA A 16 -23.55 11.46 1.40
N LEU A 17 -23.20 12.23 0.36
CA LEU A 17 -22.81 11.69 -0.95
C LEU A 17 -21.28 11.55 -0.98
N LEU A 18 -20.76 10.92 -2.05
CA LEU A 18 -19.32 10.96 -2.37
C LEU A 18 -18.74 12.37 -2.11
N GLY A 19 -17.59 12.44 -1.44
CA GLY A 19 -16.96 13.71 -1.06
C GLY A 19 -16.94 14.76 -2.18
N GLY A 20 -16.98 16.04 -1.83
CA GLY A 20 -16.91 17.18 -2.78
C GLY A 20 -18.17 18.05 -2.84
N GLY A 21 -19.20 17.69 -2.06
CA GLY A 21 -20.39 18.51 -1.82
C GLY A 21 -20.33 19.36 -0.55
N ASP A 22 -19.14 19.58 0.01
CA ASP A 22 -18.98 20.17 1.34
C ASP A 22 -19.02 21.70 1.34
N GLN A 23 -19.72 22.28 2.32
CA GLN A 23 -19.69 23.72 2.57
C GLN A 23 -18.53 24.13 3.49
N THR A 24 -18.00 23.19 4.28
CA THR A 24 -16.82 23.44 5.10
C THR A 24 -15.55 23.15 4.29
N ILE A 25 -14.93 24.23 3.81
CA ILE A 25 -13.70 24.19 3.01
C ILE A 25 -12.55 24.74 3.85
N ILE A 26 -11.48 23.95 3.98
CA ILE A 26 -10.24 24.33 4.64
C ILE A 26 -9.17 24.45 3.56
N THR A 27 -8.71 25.68 3.31
CA THR A 27 -7.69 25.98 2.29
C THR A 27 -6.29 25.94 2.88
N ASP A 28 -5.42 25.12 2.28
CA ASP A 28 -3.99 25.09 2.61
C ASP A 28 -3.24 26.24 1.92
N ASN A 29 -3.02 27.32 2.66
CA ASN A 29 -2.09 28.40 2.30
C ASN A 29 -0.79 28.34 3.11
N TYR A 30 -0.53 27.23 3.80
CA TYR A 30 0.63 27.09 4.66
C TYR A 30 1.85 26.72 3.81
N ALA A 31 2.70 27.70 3.52
CA ALA A 31 3.92 27.54 2.70
C ALA A 31 5.03 26.76 3.45
N SER A 32 4.76 25.50 3.73
CA SER A 32 5.61 24.57 4.49
C SER A 32 5.25 23.14 4.08
N ASP A 33 6.17 22.20 4.28
CA ASP A 33 5.90 20.76 4.23
C ASP A 33 5.02 20.26 5.41
N GLY A 34 4.68 21.13 6.37
CA GLY A 34 3.81 20.76 7.49
C GLY A 34 2.33 20.61 7.08
N PRO A 35 1.60 19.67 7.71
CA PRO A 35 0.16 19.53 7.52
C PRO A 35 -0.59 20.70 8.16
N ILE A 36 -1.69 21.15 7.53
CA ILE A 36 -2.60 22.16 8.09
C ILE A 36 -3.45 21.62 9.24
N LEU A 37 -3.62 20.30 9.29
CA LEU A 37 -4.27 19.59 10.38
C LEU A 37 -3.47 18.36 10.74
N SER A 38 -2.98 18.33 11.98
CA SER A 38 -2.25 17.20 12.55
C SER A 38 -3.00 16.67 13.77
N ILE A 39 -3.40 15.41 13.71
CA ILE A 39 -4.25 14.73 14.69
C ILE A 39 -3.51 13.52 15.25
N THR A 40 -3.55 13.32 16.56
CA THR A 40 -3.10 12.07 17.20
C THR A 40 -4.31 11.35 17.78
N THR A 41 -4.61 10.16 17.26
CA THR A 41 -5.74 9.34 17.67
C THR A 41 -5.41 8.46 18.87
N SER A 42 -6.42 8.21 19.72
CA SER A 42 -6.32 7.27 20.83
C SER A 42 -6.32 5.81 20.34
N VAL A 43 -5.68 4.92 21.10
CA VAL A 43 -5.78 3.46 20.91
C VAL A 43 -7.17 2.92 21.27
N SER A 44 -7.89 3.62 22.15
CA SER A 44 -9.22 3.23 22.64
C SER A 44 -10.33 4.10 22.04
N GLY A 45 -11.48 3.49 21.79
CA GLY A 45 -12.66 4.16 21.25
C GLY A 45 -12.57 4.40 19.74
N THR A 46 -13.51 5.19 19.23
CA THR A 46 -13.60 5.51 17.78
C THR A 46 -13.07 6.89 17.46
N PHE A 47 -12.64 7.08 16.22
CA PHE A 47 -12.35 8.38 15.63
C PHE A 47 -13.02 8.47 14.26
N ARG A 48 -13.77 9.55 14.01
CA ARG A 48 -14.38 9.81 12.69
C ARG A 48 -14.02 11.20 12.16
N MET A 49 -13.71 11.33 10.88
CA MET A 49 -13.60 12.62 10.18
C MET A 49 -14.49 12.61 8.94
N THR A 50 -15.41 13.60 8.81
CA THR A 50 -16.40 13.57 7.73
C THR A 50 -16.93 14.92 7.28
N GLY A 51 -17.36 15.01 6.01
CA GLY A 51 -18.09 16.16 5.44
C GLY A 51 -17.24 17.42 5.34
N LEU A 52 -15.98 17.26 4.93
CA LEU A 52 -14.97 18.32 4.89
C LEU A 52 -14.25 18.30 3.55
N THR A 53 -14.07 19.48 2.96
CA THR A 53 -13.15 19.67 1.85
C THR A 53 -11.84 20.29 2.34
N PHE A 54 -10.73 19.61 2.07
CA PHE A 54 -9.39 20.15 2.18
C PHE A 54 -8.87 20.49 0.78
N ARG A 55 -8.52 21.76 0.57
CA ARG A 55 -8.23 22.29 -0.77
C ARG A 55 -6.88 22.98 -0.81
N GLY A 56 -6.12 22.75 -1.88
CA GLY A 56 -4.89 23.49 -2.16
C GLY A 56 -5.12 24.99 -2.35
N GLY A 57 -4.29 25.80 -1.73
CA GLY A 57 -4.28 27.26 -1.85
C GLY A 57 -3.03 27.79 -2.57
N SER A 58 -2.59 29.00 -2.20
CA SER A 58 -1.42 29.66 -2.77
C SER A 58 -0.13 29.32 -2.03
N THR A 59 0.15 28.02 -1.82
CA THR A 59 1.38 27.60 -1.15
C THR A 59 2.61 27.99 -1.98
N GLY A 60 3.51 28.78 -1.41
CA GLY A 60 4.77 29.10 -2.06
C GLY A 60 5.66 27.87 -2.18
N GLY A 61 5.68 27.22 -3.35
CA GLY A 61 6.72 26.30 -3.86
C GLY A 61 7.14 25.05 -3.05
N GLN A 62 6.64 24.85 -1.81
CA GLN A 62 7.07 23.74 -0.94
C GLN A 62 6.19 22.50 -1.16
N VAL A 63 6.82 21.38 -1.48
CA VAL A 63 6.18 20.07 -1.64
C VAL A 63 5.62 19.57 -0.31
N LYS A 64 4.42 18.97 -0.32
CA LYS A 64 3.69 18.52 0.89
C LYS A 64 3.94 17.04 1.21
N TRP A 65 5.17 16.64 1.46
CA TRP A 65 5.54 15.28 1.85
C TRP A 65 4.88 14.79 3.14
N ASN A 66 4.61 15.65 4.14
CA ASN A 66 3.91 15.23 5.36
C ASN A 66 2.38 15.24 5.27
N GLY A 67 1.84 15.45 4.07
CA GLY A 67 0.41 15.50 3.82
C GLY A 67 -0.19 16.90 4.06
N MET A 68 -1.31 17.17 3.40
CA MET A 68 -2.18 18.30 3.76
C MET A 68 -2.80 18.07 5.14
N VAL A 69 -3.22 16.82 5.40
CA VAL A 69 -3.71 16.35 6.70
C VAL A 69 -2.88 15.15 7.16
N MET A 70 -2.47 15.14 8.42
CA MET A 70 -1.79 14.02 9.05
C MET A 70 -2.63 13.47 10.21
N ILE A 71 -2.90 12.17 10.18
CA ILE A 71 -3.55 11.44 11.27
C ILE A 71 -2.58 10.39 11.79
N GLY A 72 -2.08 10.61 13.00
CA GLY A 72 -1.19 9.68 13.70
C GLY A 72 -1.85 8.92 14.84
N GLY A 73 -1.10 8.02 15.47
CA GLY A 73 -1.50 7.34 16.71
C GLY A 73 -1.59 5.82 16.57
N LYS A 74 -2.49 5.20 17.33
CA LYS A 74 -2.65 3.73 17.41
C LYS A 74 -4.11 3.28 17.32
N SER A 75 -4.99 4.10 16.73
CA SER A 75 -6.42 3.76 16.63
C SER A 75 -6.63 2.47 15.86
N ARG A 76 -7.54 1.63 16.34
CA ARG A 76 -8.05 0.47 15.61
C ARG A 76 -9.47 0.67 15.07
N ASN A 77 -10.07 1.83 15.33
CA ASN A 77 -11.45 2.16 14.94
C ASN A 77 -11.51 3.56 14.33
N LEU A 78 -10.71 3.78 13.28
CA LEU A 78 -10.72 5.01 12.50
C LEU A 78 -11.72 4.92 11.34
N ARG A 79 -12.51 5.98 11.13
CA ARG A 79 -13.25 6.20 9.90
C ARG A 79 -12.95 7.59 9.35
N VAL A 80 -12.61 7.70 8.07
CA VAL A 80 -12.54 8.98 7.35
C VAL A 80 -13.47 8.86 6.15
N ASP A 81 -14.54 9.63 6.11
CA ASP A 81 -15.61 9.39 5.15
C ASP A 81 -16.26 10.65 4.61
N HIS A 82 -16.71 10.63 3.35
CA HIS A 82 -17.34 11.79 2.70
C HIS A 82 -16.47 13.05 2.83
N VAL A 83 -15.16 12.91 2.65
CA VAL A 83 -14.22 14.04 2.60
C VAL A 83 -13.73 14.25 1.17
N HIS A 84 -13.33 15.48 0.87
CA HIS A 84 -12.72 15.82 -0.41
C HIS A 84 -11.33 16.40 -0.20
N PHE A 85 -10.33 15.80 -0.82
CA PHE A 85 -9.00 16.38 -0.92
C PHE A 85 -8.75 16.86 -2.35
N ASN A 86 -8.68 18.18 -2.53
CA ASN A 86 -8.45 18.81 -3.83
C ASN A 86 -7.04 19.39 -3.89
N MET A 87 -6.07 18.59 -4.36
CA MET A 87 -4.70 19.04 -4.58
C MET A 87 -4.55 19.83 -5.89
N GLN A 88 -5.41 19.60 -6.88
CA GLN A 88 -5.39 20.32 -8.16
C GLN A 88 -5.67 21.82 -8.02
N ALA A 89 -6.24 22.25 -6.89
CA ALA A 89 -6.48 23.65 -6.59
C ALA A 89 -5.23 24.45 -6.19
N TYR A 90 -4.09 23.81 -5.93
CA TYR A 90 -2.86 24.52 -5.60
C TYR A 90 -2.42 25.45 -6.73
N SER A 91 -2.03 26.67 -6.38
CA SER A 91 -1.51 27.66 -7.34
C SER A 91 -0.30 28.40 -6.74
N PRO A 92 0.94 28.09 -7.14
CA PRO A 92 1.32 27.16 -8.22
C PRO A 92 1.01 25.69 -7.91
N PRO A 93 0.92 24.81 -8.95
CA PRO A 93 0.71 23.38 -8.76
C PRO A 93 1.71 22.76 -7.78
N ASN A 94 1.25 21.82 -6.96
CA ASN A 94 2.03 21.24 -5.88
C ASN A 94 1.85 19.72 -5.82
N SER A 95 2.96 19.00 -5.71
CA SER A 95 3.02 17.55 -5.50
C SER A 95 3.06 17.21 -4.00
N GLY A 96 3.02 15.94 -3.64
CA GLY A 96 3.14 15.48 -2.25
C GLY A 96 1.95 14.62 -1.85
N ALA A 97 1.50 14.73 -0.60
CA ALA A 97 0.45 13.89 -0.05
C ALA A 97 -0.83 14.67 0.30
N ALA A 98 -1.99 14.06 0.09
CA ALA A 98 -3.25 14.62 0.59
C ALA A 98 -3.47 14.25 2.07
N LEU A 99 -3.58 12.95 2.34
CA LEU A 99 -3.78 12.40 3.67
C LEU A 99 -2.62 11.48 4.06
N ARG A 100 -2.00 11.72 5.20
CA ARG A 100 -0.91 10.89 5.71
C ARG A 100 -1.29 10.20 7.02
N PHE A 101 -1.12 8.89 7.07
CA PHE A 101 -1.22 8.09 8.29
C PHE A 101 0.18 7.78 8.83
N VAL A 102 0.37 8.03 10.13
CA VAL A 102 1.63 7.73 10.84
C VAL A 102 1.36 6.92 12.11
N GLY A 103 2.11 5.84 12.30
CA GLY A 103 1.86 4.88 13.37
C GLY A 103 0.80 3.86 12.98
N ARG A 104 0.41 3.03 13.95
CA ARG A 104 -0.38 1.81 13.72
C ARG A 104 -1.87 2.11 13.69
N ILE A 105 -2.31 2.74 12.61
CA ILE A 105 -3.69 3.12 12.36
C ILE A 105 -4.42 2.06 11.54
N TYR A 106 -5.55 1.57 12.07
CA TYR A 106 -6.46 0.64 11.41
C TYR A 106 -7.86 1.24 11.36
N GLY A 107 -8.61 0.84 10.34
CA GLY A 107 -9.93 1.39 10.07
C GLY A 107 -10.18 1.52 8.58
N VAL A 108 -11.04 2.47 8.20
CA VAL A 108 -11.49 2.65 6.82
C VAL A 108 -11.50 4.12 6.39
N VAL A 109 -11.07 4.37 5.16
CA VAL A 109 -11.40 5.59 4.41
C VAL A 109 -12.46 5.21 3.38
N ASP A 110 -13.65 5.82 3.45
CA ASP A 110 -14.78 5.46 2.58
C ASP A 110 -15.50 6.65 1.95
N HIS A 111 -16.19 6.42 0.82
CA HIS A 111 -17.06 7.42 0.17
C HIS A 111 -16.40 8.80 -0.03
N SER A 112 -15.10 8.83 -0.25
CA SER A 112 -14.32 10.07 -0.30
C SER A 112 -13.85 10.40 -1.72
N LEU A 113 -13.44 11.63 -1.94
CA LEU A 113 -12.95 12.12 -3.24
C LEU A 113 -11.54 12.68 -3.09
N PHE A 114 -10.63 12.27 -3.97
CA PHE A 114 -9.26 12.75 -4.02
C PHE A 114 -8.92 13.21 -5.43
N ASP A 115 -8.76 14.52 -5.63
CA ASP A 115 -8.24 15.10 -6.86
C ASP A 115 -6.73 15.37 -6.70
N LEU A 116 -5.94 14.51 -7.33
CA LEU A 116 -4.48 14.47 -7.22
C LEU A 116 -3.83 15.38 -8.27
N SER A 117 -2.71 16.00 -7.89
CA SER A 117 -1.91 16.83 -8.79
C SER A 117 -0.47 16.34 -8.92
N GLY A 118 0.02 16.18 -10.16
CA GLY A 118 1.40 15.77 -10.44
C GLY A 118 1.73 14.39 -9.86
N VAL A 119 2.87 14.29 -9.17
CA VAL A 119 3.19 13.13 -8.31
C VAL A 119 2.46 13.30 -6.99
N GLY A 120 1.14 13.21 -7.06
CA GLY A 120 0.23 13.33 -5.92
C GLY A 120 -0.04 11.97 -5.34
N ASN A 121 0.37 11.77 -4.08
CA ASN A 121 0.05 10.61 -3.25
C ASN A 121 -1.25 10.89 -2.50
N GLY A 122 -2.36 10.26 -2.90
CA GLY A 122 -3.65 10.47 -2.23
C GLY A 122 -3.57 10.15 -0.73
N ILE A 123 -3.25 8.90 -0.40
CA ILE A 123 -3.14 8.43 0.98
C ILE A 123 -1.78 7.80 1.22
N GLN A 124 -0.95 8.40 2.08
CA GLN A 124 0.30 7.78 2.51
C GLN A 124 0.09 6.95 3.78
N ILE A 125 0.61 5.72 3.79
CA ILE A 125 0.55 4.82 4.94
C ILE A 125 1.97 4.54 5.44
N HIS A 126 2.29 5.05 6.63
CA HIS A 126 3.53 4.77 7.35
C HIS A 126 3.20 4.18 8.72
N TYR A 127 3.40 2.87 8.92
CA TYR A 127 3.21 2.24 10.23
C TYR A 127 4.42 2.43 11.16
N ASP A 128 5.16 3.52 10.97
CA ASP A 128 6.28 3.88 11.82
C ASP A 128 5.80 4.36 13.19
N ASP A 129 6.07 3.57 14.23
CA ASP A 129 5.92 3.94 15.63
C ASP A 129 7.27 4.26 16.30
N GLY A 130 8.28 4.61 15.49
CA GLY A 130 9.67 4.79 15.88
C GLY A 130 10.56 3.59 15.55
N SER A 131 10.00 2.54 14.93
CA SER A 131 10.69 1.31 14.56
C SER A 131 11.11 1.25 13.09
N ALA A 132 10.87 2.28 12.27
CA ALA A 132 11.15 2.27 10.83
C ALA A 132 10.55 1.07 10.07
N GLY A 133 9.41 0.55 10.55
CA GLY A 133 8.72 -0.62 10.01
C GLY A 133 9.22 -2.00 10.50
N ASP A 134 10.29 -2.06 11.30
CA ASP A 134 10.86 -3.33 11.76
C ASP A 134 9.87 -4.22 12.53
N VAL A 135 9.08 -3.63 13.44
CA VAL A 135 8.10 -4.37 14.24
C VAL A 135 7.04 -4.99 13.32
N THR A 136 6.49 -4.21 12.40
CA THR A 136 5.44 -4.68 11.50
C THR A 136 5.91 -5.79 10.55
N TRP A 137 7.19 -5.76 10.17
CA TRP A 137 7.80 -6.83 9.36
C TRP A 137 8.06 -8.13 10.16
N ALA A 138 8.14 -8.05 11.49
CA ALA A 138 8.23 -9.22 12.36
C ALA A 138 6.86 -9.80 12.78
N GLU A 139 5.77 -9.13 12.41
CA GLU A 139 4.41 -9.53 12.75
C GLU A 139 3.71 -10.25 11.60
N ALA A 140 2.71 -11.06 11.97
CA ALA A 140 1.81 -11.74 11.04
C ALA A 140 1.25 -10.78 9.98
N THR A 141 1.19 -11.24 8.73
CA THR A 141 0.80 -10.45 7.56
C THR A 141 -0.59 -9.86 7.70
N GLY A 142 -1.57 -10.70 8.05
CA GLY A 142 -2.93 -10.29 8.36
C GLY A 142 -3.86 -10.12 7.15
N LEU A 143 -3.53 -10.66 5.97
CA LEU A 143 -4.42 -10.60 4.80
C LEU A 143 -5.82 -11.15 5.17
N GLY A 144 -6.87 -10.44 4.76
CA GLY A 144 -8.26 -10.81 5.03
C GLY A 144 -8.76 -10.49 6.44
N SER A 145 -8.04 -9.65 7.19
CA SER A 145 -8.39 -9.29 8.58
C SER A 145 -8.52 -7.77 8.78
N ASP A 146 -8.85 -7.36 10.01
CA ASP A 146 -8.91 -5.96 10.45
C ASP A 146 -7.51 -5.34 10.74
N ALA A 147 -6.42 -6.06 10.43
CA ALA A 147 -5.05 -5.64 10.68
C ALA A 147 -4.44 -4.78 9.55
N LEU A 148 -5.27 -4.21 8.67
CA LEU A 148 -4.88 -3.32 7.58
C LEU A 148 -5.73 -2.05 7.59
N LEU A 149 -5.24 -0.97 6.97
CA LEU A 149 -6.06 0.20 6.66
C LEU A 149 -6.85 -0.04 5.36
N PHE A 150 -8.16 0.08 5.42
CA PHE A 150 -9.05 -0.09 4.28
C PHE A 150 -9.31 1.24 3.57
N VAL A 151 -9.40 1.20 2.26
CA VAL A 151 -9.96 2.25 1.41
C VAL A 151 -10.99 1.63 0.49
N GLU A 152 -12.24 2.08 0.63
CA GLU A 152 -13.36 1.55 -0.13
C GLU A 152 -14.32 2.63 -0.63
N ASP A 153 -15.06 2.34 -1.70
CA ASP A 153 -16.07 3.26 -2.26
C ASP A 153 -15.56 4.69 -2.51
N THR A 154 -14.25 4.83 -2.75
CA THR A 154 -13.55 6.13 -2.86
C THR A 154 -13.15 6.36 -4.31
N THR A 155 -13.19 7.63 -4.73
CA THR A 155 -12.79 8.04 -6.08
C THR A 155 -11.48 8.83 -6.04
N PHE A 156 -10.53 8.43 -6.88
CA PHE A 156 -9.26 9.13 -7.09
C PHE A 156 -9.20 9.64 -8.53
N ASN A 157 -8.98 10.95 -8.72
CA ASN A 157 -8.81 11.58 -10.02
C ASN A 157 -7.40 12.16 -10.12
N ALA A 158 -6.56 11.60 -10.97
CA ALA A 158 -5.24 12.16 -11.23
C ALA A 158 -5.24 13.05 -12.47
N ASP A 159 -4.63 14.25 -12.36
CA ASP A 159 -4.37 15.12 -13.51
C ASP A 159 -3.11 14.73 -14.30
N SER A 160 -2.37 13.72 -13.82
CA SER A 160 -1.10 13.28 -14.38
C SER A 160 -0.98 11.76 -14.37
N ARG A 161 -0.21 11.24 -15.33
CA ARG A 161 0.14 9.80 -15.44
C ARG A 161 1.01 9.25 -14.30
N PHE A 162 1.36 10.11 -13.33
CA PHE A 162 2.16 9.78 -12.14
C PHE A 162 1.35 9.91 -10.84
N GLY A 163 0.05 10.22 -10.93
CA GLY A 163 -0.81 10.32 -9.75
C GLY A 163 -1.02 8.94 -9.12
N ALA A 164 -0.67 8.82 -7.83
CA ALA A 164 -0.85 7.60 -7.08
C ALA A 164 -1.94 7.81 -6.03
N SER A 165 -2.97 6.96 -6.04
CA SER A 165 -4.00 6.96 -5.00
C SER A 165 -3.42 6.75 -3.60
N ASN A 166 -2.26 6.11 -3.51
CA ASN A 166 -1.56 5.88 -2.25
C ASN A 166 -0.03 6.03 -2.36
N ASP A 167 0.61 5.98 -1.21
CA ASP A 167 2.02 5.61 -1.02
C ASP A 167 2.12 4.72 0.22
N CYS A 168 3.13 3.87 0.31
CA CYS A 168 3.27 2.96 1.45
C CYS A 168 4.73 2.64 1.75
N ALA A 169 5.14 2.91 2.97
CA ALA A 169 6.47 2.60 3.50
C ALA A 169 6.39 2.28 5.00
N ASP A 170 7.54 2.04 5.62
CA ASP A 170 7.71 1.81 7.05
C ASP A 170 6.78 0.71 7.59
N GLY A 171 6.68 -0.39 6.84
CA GLY A 171 5.86 -1.55 7.18
C GLY A 171 4.36 -1.31 7.05
N GLY A 172 3.91 -0.26 6.35
CA GLY A 172 2.49 -0.01 6.10
C GLY A 172 1.75 -1.23 5.54
N LYS A 173 0.47 -1.38 5.91
CA LYS A 173 -0.42 -2.42 5.40
C LYS A 173 -1.76 -1.83 4.98
N TRP A 174 -2.25 -2.17 3.79
CA TRP A 174 -3.46 -1.55 3.26
C TRP A 174 -4.33 -2.46 2.39
N VAL A 175 -5.60 -2.08 2.23
CA VAL A 175 -6.57 -2.71 1.32
C VAL A 175 -7.21 -1.63 0.47
N TRP A 176 -7.09 -1.73 -0.85
CA TRP A 176 -7.85 -0.92 -1.81
C TRP A 176 -8.90 -1.82 -2.45
N ARG A 177 -10.18 -1.55 -2.19
CA ARG A 177 -11.28 -2.31 -2.75
C ARG A 177 -12.46 -1.47 -3.18
N HIS A 178 -13.19 -1.87 -4.21
CA HIS A 178 -14.42 -1.15 -4.64
C HIS A 178 -14.21 0.34 -4.98
N ASN A 179 -12.97 0.76 -5.29
CA ASN A 179 -12.66 2.15 -5.62
C ASN A 179 -12.73 2.41 -7.13
N THR A 180 -12.89 3.69 -7.47
CA THR A 180 -12.72 4.18 -8.85
C THR A 180 -11.43 5.00 -8.95
N LEU A 181 -10.50 4.55 -9.79
CA LEU A 181 -9.20 5.18 -10.00
C LEU A 181 -9.09 5.71 -11.43
N ASN A 182 -9.29 7.01 -11.59
CA ASN A 182 -9.21 7.71 -12.88
C ASN A 182 -7.79 8.24 -13.09
N SER A 183 -7.06 7.63 -14.02
CA SER A 183 -5.62 7.85 -14.29
C SER A 183 -4.72 7.71 -13.06
N ALA A 184 -5.22 7.07 -12.00
CA ALA A 184 -4.52 6.92 -10.73
C ALA A 184 -4.07 5.47 -10.54
N MET A 185 -2.90 5.27 -9.95
CA MET A 185 -2.36 3.96 -9.65
C MET A 185 -2.38 3.64 -8.15
N VAL A 186 -2.14 2.38 -7.81
CA VAL A 186 -1.70 1.98 -6.46
C VAL A 186 -0.21 1.65 -6.47
N GLN A 187 0.47 1.85 -5.34
CA GLN A 187 1.89 1.58 -5.24
C GLN A 187 2.34 1.12 -3.85
N THR A 188 3.54 0.57 -3.83
CA THR A 188 4.33 0.33 -2.63
C THR A 188 5.73 0.87 -2.84
N HIS A 189 6.34 1.39 -1.77
CA HIS A 189 7.72 1.85 -1.76
C HIS A 189 8.65 0.74 -1.23
N PRO A 190 9.89 0.61 -1.74
CA PRO A 190 10.81 -0.44 -1.29
C PRO A 190 11.60 -0.03 -0.05
N THR A 191 12.18 -1.03 0.62
CA THR A 191 13.33 -0.82 1.51
C THR A 191 14.50 -0.25 0.71
N GLY A 192 15.14 0.78 1.27
CA GLY A 192 16.24 1.49 0.61
C GLY A 192 15.79 2.60 -0.35
N GLY A 193 14.49 2.86 -0.47
CA GLY A 193 13.98 4.06 -1.12
C GLY A 193 13.97 5.31 -0.23
N GLY A 194 14.07 5.13 1.08
CA GLY A 194 14.32 6.18 2.08
C GLY A 194 15.56 5.88 2.91
N ALA A 195 15.76 6.61 4.01
CA ALA A 195 16.89 6.39 4.92
C ALA A 195 16.83 5.02 5.63
N ARG A 196 16.39 4.97 6.89
CA ARG A 196 16.29 3.73 7.66
C ARG A 196 14.97 2.97 7.45
N GLY A 197 13.96 3.61 6.87
CA GLY A 197 12.65 3.02 6.63
C GLY A 197 12.70 1.71 5.83
N ARG A 198 11.92 0.72 6.27
CA ARG A 198 11.62 -0.49 5.48
C ARG A 198 10.47 -0.22 4.50
N GLY A 199 10.29 -1.10 3.53
CA GLY A 199 9.25 -1.01 2.53
C GLY A 199 7.86 -1.33 3.08
N CYS A 200 6.86 -1.17 2.20
CA CYS A 200 5.49 -1.59 2.48
C CYS A 200 5.41 -3.09 2.82
N ARG A 201 4.65 -3.46 3.85
CA ARG A 201 4.65 -4.85 4.35
C ARG A 201 3.63 -5.75 3.65
N ALA A 202 2.40 -5.28 3.47
CA ALA A 202 1.31 -6.10 2.94
C ALA A 202 0.24 -5.25 2.25
N TRP A 203 -0.41 -5.82 1.24
CA TRP A 203 -1.44 -5.10 0.50
C TRP A 203 -2.52 -6.04 -0.08
N GLU A 204 -3.71 -5.50 -0.30
CA GLU A 204 -4.78 -6.15 -1.05
C GLU A 204 -5.38 -5.17 -2.05
N VAL A 205 -5.49 -5.57 -3.31
CA VAL A 205 -6.07 -4.74 -4.38
C VAL A 205 -7.16 -5.54 -5.06
N TYR A 206 -8.43 -5.26 -4.78
CA TYR A 206 -9.48 -6.06 -5.39
C TYR A 206 -10.79 -5.34 -5.71
N LEU A 207 -11.44 -5.78 -6.79
CA LEU A 207 -12.74 -5.24 -7.23
C LEU A 207 -12.73 -3.70 -7.43
N ASN A 208 -11.59 -3.12 -7.84
CA ASN A 208 -11.51 -1.71 -8.20
C ASN A 208 -11.69 -1.51 -9.71
N ALA A 209 -12.15 -0.32 -10.10
CA ALA A 209 -12.20 0.15 -11.48
C ALA A 209 -11.04 1.11 -11.75
N PHE A 210 -10.06 0.68 -12.55
CA PHE A 210 -8.96 1.49 -13.05
C PHE A 210 -9.31 2.03 -14.45
N ASN A 211 -9.58 3.33 -14.52
CA ASN A 211 -9.96 4.01 -15.75
C ASN A 211 -8.77 4.84 -16.24
N GLY A 212 -8.04 4.34 -17.23
CA GLY A 212 -6.86 5.02 -17.78
C GLY A 212 -7.19 5.92 -18.98
N SER A 213 -6.19 6.66 -19.46
CA SER A 213 -6.25 7.41 -20.73
C SER A 213 -5.22 6.87 -21.72
N ASN A 214 -5.64 6.67 -22.97
CA ASN A 214 -4.74 6.23 -24.05
C ASN A 214 -3.80 7.34 -24.54
N ASP A 215 -4.17 8.61 -24.36
CA ASP A 215 -3.38 9.74 -24.86
C ASP A 215 -2.11 9.98 -24.02
N ALA A 216 -2.21 9.67 -22.73
CA ALA A 216 -1.10 9.74 -21.78
C ALA A 216 -1.18 8.54 -20.82
N PRO A 217 -0.81 7.33 -21.28
CA PRO A 217 -0.89 6.14 -20.46
C PRO A 217 -0.13 6.29 -19.15
N SER A 218 -0.77 5.87 -18.06
CA SER A 218 -0.09 5.69 -16.78
C SER A 218 0.84 4.49 -16.87
N PHE A 219 2.00 4.56 -16.23
CA PHE A 219 3.02 3.52 -16.39
C PHE A 219 2.53 2.13 -15.93
N ASN A 220 1.67 2.10 -14.91
CA ASN A 220 1.07 0.87 -14.38
C ASN A 220 -0.25 1.17 -13.65
N ALA A 221 -1.13 0.17 -13.51
CA ALA A 221 -2.25 0.26 -12.56
C ALA A 221 -1.78 -0.03 -11.12
N ALA A 222 -0.84 -0.98 -10.95
CA ALA A 222 -0.22 -1.31 -9.67
C ALA A 222 1.31 -1.39 -9.77
N PHE A 223 2.01 -0.61 -8.95
CA PHE A 223 3.46 -0.62 -8.85
C PHE A 223 3.92 -1.26 -7.53
N ILE A 224 4.40 -2.49 -7.59
CA ILE A 224 4.73 -3.27 -6.39
C ILE A 224 6.24 -3.45 -6.29
N SER A 225 6.82 -2.85 -5.26
CA SER A 225 8.26 -2.92 -4.98
C SER A 225 8.58 -3.50 -3.60
N SER A 226 7.56 -3.83 -2.80
CA SER A 226 7.77 -4.44 -1.49
C SER A 226 6.58 -5.27 -1.00
N GLY A 227 6.87 -6.22 -0.11
CA GLY A 227 5.86 -6.94 0.65
C GLY A 227 5.14 -8.03 -0.13
N THR A 228 4.04 -8.52 0.45
CA THR A 228 3.18 -9.54 -0.14
C THR A 228 1.74 -9.03 -0.27
N GLY A 229 0.94 -9.70 -1.09
CA GLY A 229 -0.45 -9.33 -1.23
C GLY A 229 -1.25 -10.20 -2.19
N VAL A 230 -2.51 -9.81 -2.35
CA VAL A 230 -3.41 -10.37 -3.36
C VAL A 230 -3.92 -9.27 -4.27
N ILE A 231 -4.03 -9.56 -5.57
CA ILE A 231 -4.62 -8.65 -6.55
C ILE A 231 -5.64 -9.39 -7.40
N TRP A 232 -6.92 -9.06 -7.27
CA TRP A 232 -7.96 -9.83 -7.94
C TRP A 232 -9.26 -9.10 -8.26
N GLY A 233 -9.95 -9.55 -9.31
CA GLY A 233 -11.27 -9.01 -9.66
C GLY A 233 -11.30 -7.55 -10.10
N ASN A 234 -10.14 -6.90 -10.30
CA ASN A 234 -10.09 -5.52 -10.75
C ASN A 234 -10.35 -5.44 -12.26
N THR A 235 -10.90 -4.31 -12.71
CA THR A 235 -11.05 -4.00 -14.12
C THR A 235 -10.16 -2.81 -14.48
N ALA A 236 -9.30 -2.97 -15.47
CA ALA A 236 -8.49 -1.91 -16.02
C ALA A 236 -8.82 -1.71 -17.51
N SER A 237 -9.39 -0.56 -17.84
CA SER A 237 -9.54 -0.15 -19.24
C SER A 237 -8.17 0.09 -19.88
N ALA A 238 -8.15 0.26 -21.20
CA ALA A 238 -6.96 0.80 -21.85
C ALA A 238 -6.61 2.17 -21.24
N GLY A 239 -5.31 2.40 -21.05
CA GLY A 239 -4.75 3.63 -20.50
C GLY A 239 -3.71 3.42 -19.39
N TYR A 240 -3.35 2.16 -19.12
CA TYR A 240 -2.18 1.79 -18.32
C TYR A 240 -1.24 0.95 -19.17
N SER A 241 0.02 1.37 -19.29
CA SER A 241 1.06 0.64 -20.03
C SER A 241 1.21 -0.78 -19.50
N ASN A 242 1.30 -0.92 -18.17
CA ASN A 242 1.30 -2.23 -17.52
C ASN A 242 0.09 -2.37 -16.61
N PHE A 243 -0.42 -3.58 -16.40
CA PHE A 243 -1.39 -3.77 -15.31
C PHE A 243 -0.66 -3.80 -13.97
N VAL A 244 0.25 -4.77 -13.77
CA VAL A 244 1.10 -4.82 -12.57
C VAL A 244 2.58 -4.78 -12.96
N THR A 245 3.35 -4.01 -12.20
CA THR A 245 4.81 -4.02 -12.24
C THR A 245 5.36 -4.53 -10.92
N LEU A 246 6.25 -5.52 -10.97
CA LEU A 246 7.08 -5.94 -9.82
C LEU A 246 8.50 -5.40 -9.98
N HIS A 247 9.05 -4.79 -8.94
CA HIS A 247 10.40 -4.21 -8.98
C HIS A 247 11.16 -4.34 -7.65
N SER A 248 12.28 -5.05 -7.65
CA SER A 248 13.21 -5.15 -6.53
C SER A 248 14.33 -4.09 -6.64
N MET A 249 14.05 -2.88 -6.18
CA MET A 249 14.87 -1.70 -6.47
C MET A 249 16.28 -1.65 -5.88
N ARG A 250 16.62 -2.48 -4.88
CA ARG A 250 18.00 -2.57 -4.36
C ARG A 250 18.94 -3.38 -5.24
N LYS A 251 18.52 -3.77 -6.45
CA LYS A 251 19.32 -4.57 -7.39
C LYS A 251 20.35 -3.74 -8.17
N SER A 252 20.14 -2.44 -8.33
CA SER A 252 21.09 -1.50 -8.94
C SER A 252 20.79 -0.07 -8.47
N ASN A 253 21.52 0.92 -8.98
CA ASN A 253 21.31 2.34 -8.65
C ASN A 253 20.35 3.08 -9.61
N SER A 254 19.64 2.38 -10.49
CA SER A 254 18.75 3.00 -11.48
C SER A 254 17.63 3.83 -10.85
N THR A 255 17.17 3.43 -9.66
CA THR A 255 16.06 4.07 -8.96
C THR A 255 16.54 4.77 -7.69
N TYR A 256 17.25 4.05 -6.81
CA TYR A 256 17.80 4.59 -5.57
C TYR A 256 19.26 4.19 -5.37
N THR A 257 20.10 5.18 -5.07
CA THR A 257 21.47 4.90 -4.64
C THR A 257 21.47 4.30 -3.23
N GLN A 258 22.14 3.18 -3.06
CA GLN A 258 22.28 2.52 -1.76
C GLN A 258 23.63 2.82 -1.11
N THR A 259 23.59 3.16 0.18
CA THR A 259 24.77 3.15 1.06
C THR A 259 25.04 1.71 1.51
N ALA A 260 26.28 1.23 1.36
CA ALA A 260 26.67 -0.13 1.73
C ALA A 260 26.51 -0.39 3.24
N SER A 261 26.13 -1.62 3.60
CA SER A 261 26.12 -2.08 4.98
C SER A 261 27.55 -2.09 5.57
N PRO A 262 27.73 -1.75 6.86
CA PRO A 262 26.68 -1.51 7.84
C PRO A 262 26.09 -0.10 7.82
N ASN A 263 26.59 0.85 7.02
CA ASN A 263 26.13 2.25 7.07
C ASN A 263 24.77 2.49 6.36
N GLY A 264 24.26 1.50 5.64
CA GLY A 264 22.94 1.52 5.01
C GLY A 264 22.49 0.12 4.61
N TRP A 265 21.40 0.04 3.86
CA TRP A 265 20.81 -1.23 3.42
C TRP A 265 21.69 -2.02 2.46
N GLY A 266 22.54 -1.35 1.68
CA GLY A 266 23.34 -1.97 0.62
C GLY A 266 22.52 -2.48 -0.57
N TYR A 267 23.22 -2.81 -1.66
CA TYR A 267 22.61 -3.46 -2.82
C TYR A 267 22.43 -4.95 -2.57
N CYS A 268 21.42 -5.51 -3.22
CA CYS A 268 21.09 -6.93 -3.15
C CYS A 268 21.94 -7.76 -4.11
N GLY A 269 22.74 -8.63 -3.52
CA GLY A 269 23.70 -9.48 -4.22
C GLY A 269 24.90 -8.72 -4.80
N THR A 270 25.84 -9.47 -5.34
CA THR A 270 27.11 -8.92 -5.84
C THR A 270 27.06 -8.46 -7.31
N ALA A 271 25.98 -8.72 -8.05
CA ALA A 271 25.91 -8.48 -9.49
C ALA A 271 26.13 -7.01 -9.91
N PHE A 272 25.73 -6.04 -9.08
CA PHE A 272 25.80 -4.62 -9.47
C PHE A 272 27.19 -4.01 -9.20
N ASN A 273 27.74 -4.20 -8.00
CA ASN A 273 28.96 -3.52 -7.56
C ASN A 273 29.95 -4.45 -6.84
N GLY A 274 29.77 -5.77 -6.92
CA GLY A 274 30.62 -6.76 -6.26
C GLY A 274 30.36 -6.97 -4.76
N LEU A 275 29.48 -6.19 -4.14
CA LEU A 275 29.21 -6.25 -2.69
C LEU A 275 27.72 -6.46 -2.41
N GLY A 276 27.37 -7.63 -1.88
CA GLY A 276 26.01 -7.93 -1.41
C GLY A 276 25.81 -7.50 0.04
N SER A 277 24.60 -7.07 0.38
CA SER A 277 24.22 -6.76 1.76
C SER A 277 24.07 -8.02 2.60
N ASN A 278 24.59 -8.03 3.82
CA ASN A 278 24.35 -9.11 4.79
C ASN A 278 22.93 -9.11 5.36
N LEU A 279 22.17 -8.05 5.09
CA LEU A 279 20.76 -7.96 5.45
C LEU A 279 19.86 -8.61 4.40
N ASP A 280 20.41 -9.25 3.36
CA ASP A 280 19.67 -10.03 2.37
C ASP A 280 19.86 -11.53 2.59
N GLY A 281 18.95 -12.34 2.06
CA GLY A 281 18.96 -13.79 2.26
C GLY A 281 20.11 -14.52 1.57
N ASN A 282 20.60 -13.97 0.44
CA ASN A 282 21.84 -14.41 -0.25
C ASN A 282 21.97 -15.93 -0.50
N THR A 283 20.87 -16.67 -0.64
CA THR A 283 20.91 -18.08 -1.09
C THR A 283 21.47 -18.19 -2.50
N SER A 284 21.35 -17.12 -3.29
CA SER A 284 22.22 -16.83 -4.43
C SER A 284 23.01 -15.56 -4.13
N THR A 285 24.33 -15.65 -4.03
CA THR A 285 25.19 -14.50 -3.70
C THR A 285 25.24 -13.46 -4.83
N SER A 286 25.18 -13.90 -6.09
CA SER A 286 25.19 -12.99 -7.25
C SER A 286 23.93 -12.13 -7.31
N THR A 287 22.77 -12.76 -7.14
CA THR A 287 21.49 -12.07 -7.22
C THR A 287 21.02 -11.52 -5.88
N GLY A 288 21.61 -11.99 -4.78
CA GLY A 288 21.21 -11.70 -3.41
C GLY A 288 19.90 -12.34 -3.00
N TYR A 289 19.37 -13.26 -3.83
CA TYR A 289 18.05 -13.84 -3.59
C TYR A 289 17.99 -14.54 -2.22
N PRO A 290 16.93 -14.30 -1.44
CA PRO A 290 15.98 -13.20 -1.59
C PRO A 290 16.54 -11.85 -1.10
N CYS A 291 16.23 -10.79 -1.84
CA CYS A 291 16.41 -9.41 -1.40
C CYS A 291 15.47 -9.13 -0.21
N LEU A 292 15.95 -8.48 0.84
CA LEU A 292 15.10 -8.03 1.95
C LEU A 292 13.96 -7.15 1.45
N ASP A 293 12.75 -7.50 1.89
CA ASP A 293 11.48 -6.83 1.65
C ASP A 293 10.99 -6.81 0.20
N GLN A 294 11.63 -7.55 -0.71
CA GLN A 294 11.17 -7.61 -2.11
C GLN A 294 9.72 -8.14 -2.22
N PRO A 295 9.05 -7.90 -3.36
CA PRO A 295 7.77 -8.52 -3.64
C PRO A 295 7.80 -10.04 -3.42
N GLY A 296 6.82 -10.56 -2.68
CA GLY A 296 6.73 -11.97 -2.28
C GLY A 296 7.40 -12.33 -0.95
N ARG A 297 7.89 -11.34 -0.19
CA ARG A 297 8.48 -11.55 1.15
C ARG A 297 7.53 -11.20 2.28
N GLY A 298 7.69 -11.95 3.36
CA GLY A 298 6.80 -12.00 4.50
C GLY A 298 7.44 -11.74 5.85
N VAL A 299 6.84 -12.34 6.88
CA VAL A 299 7.29 -12.26 8.29
C VAL A 299 8.77 -12.61 8.39
N GLY A 300 9.54 -11.81 9.10
CA GLY A 300 10.92 -12.12 9.46
C GLY A 300 11.19 -11.96 10.96
N ASP A 301 12.46 -12.09 11.34
CA ASP A 301 12.96 -11.67 12.63
C ASP A 301 12.85 -10.15 12.79
N LEU A 302 12.72 -9.72 14.05
CA LEU A 302 12.77 -8.32 14.40
C LEU A 302 14.18 -7.76 14.21
N LEU A 303 14.30 -6.75 13.35
CA LEU A 303 15.45 -5.85 13.30
C LEU A 303 15.27 -4.74 14.36
N SER A 304 16.37 -4.20 14.84
CA SER A 304 16.36 -3.08 15.80
C SER A 304 17.54 -2.16 15.58
N GLY A 305 17.43 -0.92 16.09
CA GLY A 305 18.47 0.10 15.97
C GLY A 305 18.51 0.79 14.61
N ALA A 306 19.39 1.78 14.52
CA ALA A 306 19.65 2.57 13.32
C ALA A 306 21.04 2.26 12.77
N PHE A 307 21.27 2.51 11.49
CA PHE A 307 22.60 2.34 10.90
C PHE A 307 23.64 3.24 11.60
N PRO A 308 24.87 2.75 11.86
CA PRO A 308 25.41 1.46 11.43
C PRO A 308 25.11 0.25 12.34
N ASN A 309 24.32 0.44 13.40
CA ASN A 309 24.09 -0.54 14.46
C ASN A 309 22.76 -1.30 14.31
N VAL A 310 22.28 -1.50 13.09
CA VAL A 310 21.09 -2.34 12.86
C VAL A 310 21.43 -3.78 13.24
N THR A 311 20.61 -4.38 14.09
CA THR A 311 20.83 -5.74 14.63
C THR A 311 19.60 -6.60 14.43
N ASN A 312 19.79 -7.83 13.93
CA ASN A 312 18.79 -8.88 14.02
C ASN A 312 18.73 -9.38 15.46
N THR A 313 17.62 -9.13 16.14
CA THR A 313 17.45 -9.45 17.56
C THR A 313 17.43 -10.95 17.84
N ALA A 314 17.04 -11.78 16.86
CA ALA A 314 16.99 -13.22 17.03
C ALA A 314 18.36 -13.88 16.95
N THR A 315 19.32 -13.28 16.23
CA THR A 315 20.69 -13.79 16.08
C THR A 315 21.73 -13.00 16.88
N GLY A 316 21.39 -11.78 17.30
CA GLY A 316 22.32 -10.82 17.90
C GLY A 316 23.30 -10.19 16.89
N CYS A 317 23.17 -10.50 15.60
CA CYS A 317 24.11 -10.08 14.58
C CYS A 317 23.81 -8.67 14.07
N ALA A 318 24.85 -7.82 14.04
CA ALA A 318 24.79 -6.50 13.41
C ALA A 318 24.81 -6.63 11.87
N ALA A 319 24.33 -5.61 11.16
CA ALA A 319 24.27 -5.54 9.69
C ALA A 319 25.62 -5.75 8.97
N SER A 320 26.74 -5.65 9.68
CA SER A 320 28.08 -6.00 9.19
C SER A 320 28.36 -7.51 9.16
N SER A 321 27.51 -8.34 9.74
CA SER A 321 27.73 -9.77 9.95
C SER A 321 26.82 -10.63 9.05
N PRO A 322 27.30 -11.75 8.48
CA PRO A 322 26.51 -12.60 7.59
C PRO A 322 25.20 -13.16 8.17
N CYS A 323 25.09 -13.25 9.50
CA CYS A 323 23.89 -13.71 10.22
C CYS A 323 22.86 -12.61 10.48
N ALA A 324 22.97 -11.44 9.84
CA ALA A 324 22.07 -10.30 10.02
C ALA A 324 20.74 -10.41 9.26
N TRP A 325 20.63 -11.29 8.26
CA TRP A 325 19.39 -11.54 7.53
C TRP A 325 18.23 -11.86 8.49
N PRO A 326 17.10 -11.12 8.48
CA PRO A 326 15.94 -11.41 9.32
C PRO A 326 15.11 -12.62 8.86
N ARG A 327 15.67 -13.59 8.13
CA ARG A 327 15.01 -14.88 7.81
C ARG A 327 13.55 -14.76 7.33
N GLN A 328 13.29 -13.84 6.41
CA GLN A 328 11.92 -13.59 5.95
C GLN A 328 11.30 -14.81 5.28
N ALA A 329 10.08 -15.13 5.69
CA ALA A 329 9.24 -16.14 5.08
C ALA A 329 8.98 -15.78 3.61
N LEU A 330 8.83 -16.82 2.79
CA LEU A 330 8.25 -16.70 1.46
C LEU A 330 6.73 -16.59 1.61
N GLU A 331 6.17 -15.43 1.29
CA GLU A 331 4.73 -15.17 1.27
C GLU A 331 4.37 -14.72 -0.15
N PRO A 332 4.04 -15.65 -1.05
CA PRO A 332 3.88 -15.32 -2.46
C PRO A 332 2.72 -14.35 -2.70
N ILE A 333 2.86 -13.55 -3.76
CA ILE A 333 1.77 -12.73 -4.28
C ILE A 333 0.83 -13.59 -5.12
N TYR A 334 -0.48 -13.47 -4.93
CA TYR A 334 -1.47 -14.18 -5.76
C TYR A 334 -2.29 -13.22 -6.61
N GLU A 335 -2.40 -13.54 -7.90
CA GLU A 335 -3.21 -12.82 -8.88
C GLU A 335 -4.29 -13.76 -9.43
N TRP A 336 -5.54 -13.26 -9.50
CA TRP A 336 -6.61 -13.92 -10.24
C TRP A 336 -7.73 -12.98 -10.67
N ALA A 337 -8.48 -13.38 -11.71
CA ALA A 337 -9.75 -12.75 -12.11
C ALA A 337 -9.70 -11.24 -12.41
N ASN A 338 -8.53 -10.63 -12.66
CA ASN A 338 -8.48 -9.26 -13.16
C ASN A 338 -8.71 -9.22 -14.68
N THR A 339 -9.18 -8.07 -15.18
CA THR A 339 -9.25 -7.76 -16.60
C THR A 339 -8.40 -6.53 -16.89
N TRP A 340 -7.64 -6.57 -17.99
CA TRP A 340 -6.83 -5.45 -18.45
C TRP A 340 -6.86 -5.40 -19.97
N ALA A 341 -7.07 -4.21 -20.51
CA ALA A 341 -6.92 -3.94 -21.93
C ALA A 341 -5.60 -3.21 -22.19
N ALA A 342 -4.77 -3.76 -23.08
CA ALA A 342 -3.54 -3.12 -23.50
C ALA A 342 -3.81 -1.79 -24.20
N VAL A 343 -2.93 -0.82 -23.99
CA VAL A 343 -2.92 0.41 -24.79
C VAL A 343 -2.39 0.07 -26.20
N PRO A 344 -3.15 0.38 -27.27
CA PRO A 344 -2.71 0.09 -28.63
C PRO A 344 -1.37 0.74 -28.96
N GLY A 345 -0.38 -0.07 -29.37
CA GLY A 345 0.94 0.40 -29.81
C GLY A 345 1.92 0.76 -28.69
N ASP A 346 1.53 0.71 -27.41
CA ASP A 346 2.39 1.08 -26.28
C ASP A 346 3.39 -0.03 -25.88
N GLY A 347 3.04 -1.30 -26.14
CA GLY A 347 3.93 -2.44 -25.94
C GLY A 347 4.11 -2.90 -24.48
N GLY A 348 3.32 -2.37 -23.54
CA GLY A 348 3.38 -2.80 -22.15
C GLY A 348 2.68 -4.15 -21.87
N SER A 349 2.71 -4.58 -20.60
CA SER A 349 2.43 -5.96 -20.21
C SER A 349 1.40 -6.11 -19.09
N TYR A 350 0.65 -7.21 -19.10
CA TYR A 350 -0.24 -7.56 -17.99
C TYR A 350 0.52 -7.74 -16.66
N TRP A 351 1.69 -8.38 -16.72
CA TRP A 351 2.56 -8.56 -15.57
C TRP A 351 4.00 -8.29 -15.98
N SER A 352 4.53 -7.14 -15.57
CA SER A 352 5.89 -6.69 -15.87
C SER A 352 6.80 -6.96 -14.68
N VAL A 353 7.91 -7.65 -14.90
CA VAL A 353 8.88 -7.99 -13.85
C VAL A 353 10.24 -7.47 -14.24
N TYR A 354 10.74 -6.50 -13.46
CA TYR A 354 12.01 -5.84 -13.76
C TYR A 354 13.22 -6.74 -13.47
N GLU A 355 13.15 -7.55 -12.41
CA GLU A 355 14.24 -8.45 -12.02
C GLU A 355 13.79 -9.91 -11.98
N PRO A 356 13.57 -10.55 -13.14
CA PRO A 356 13.06 -11.92 -13.24
C PRO A 356 14.03 -12.98 -12.70
N THR A 357 15.25 -12.61 -12.33
CA THR A 357 16.22 -13.50 -11.69
C THR A 357 16.07 -13.59 -10.17
N VAL A 358 15.27 -12.70 -9.56
CA VAL A 358 14.97 -12.71 -8.11
C VAL A 358 13.48 -12.65 -7.82
N LEU A 359 12.65 -12.32 -8.81
CA LEU A 359 11.19 -12.36 -8.72
C LEU A 359 10.71 -13.48 -9.63
N LEU A 360 10.49 -14.65 -9.04
CA LEU A 360 10.26 -15.89 -9.78
C LEU A 360 8.76 -16.24 -9.79
N GLN A 361 8.20 -16.44 -10.99
CA GLN A 361 6.86 -16.96 -11.14
C GLN A 361 6.77 -18.39 -10.58
N ASN A 362 5.66 -18.71 -9.93
CA ASN A 362 5.42 -19.95 -9.19
C ASN A 362 6.34 -20.13 -7.97
N GLN A 363 6.85 -19.02 -7.42
CA GLN A 363 7.60 -19.00 -6.18
C GLN A 363 7.34 -17.71 -5.40
N ASP A 364 7.73 -16.54 -5.93
CA ASP A 364 7.49 -15.23 -5.30
C ASP A 364 6.11 -14.66 -5.69
N TYR A 365 5.59 -15.05 -6.84
CA TYR A 365 4.24 -14.70 -7.28
C TYR A 365 3.59 -15.82 -8.12
N PHE A 366 2.26 -15.92 -8.07
CA PHE A 366 1.47 -16.91 -8.79
C PHE A 366 0.36 -16.20 -9.58
N LEU A 367 0.46 -16.29 -10.91
CA LEU A 367 -0.52 -15.73 -11.84
C LEU A 367 -1.64 -16.72 -12.12
N ARG A 368 -2.82 -16.21 -12.50
CA ARG A 368 -3.93 -17.05 -12.94
C ARG A 368 -3.49 -17.99 -14.06
N ALA A 369 -3.76 -19.28 -13.89
CA ALA A 369 -3.59 -20.28 -14.93
C ALA A 369 -4.84 -20.33 -15.83
N SER A 370 -4.66 -20.38 -17.15
CA SER A 370 -5.76 -20.59 -18.10
C SER A 370 -6.30 -22.03 -18.03
N VAL A 371 -5.43 -23.00 -17.77
CA VAL A 371 -5.74 -24.39 -17.45
C VAL A 371 -5.03 -24.73 -16.14
N PHE A 372 -5.77 -25.17 -15.13
CA PHE A 372 -5.22 -25.39 -13.79
C PHE A 372 -5.28 -26.86 -13.39
N THR A 373 -4.11 -27.44 -13.14
CA THR A 373 -3.94 -28.85 -12.72
C THR A 373 -3.50 -29.00 -11.27
N GLY A 374 -3.17 -27.89 -10.59
CA GLY A 374 -2.53 -27.89 -9.28
C GLY A 374 -0.99 -27.83 -9.33
N GLU A 375 -0.38 -27.79 -10.51
CA GLU A 375 1.09 -27.80 -10.66
C GLU A 375 1.74 -26.41 -10.62
N ALA A 376 1.06 -25.39 -11.15
CA ALA A 376 1.57 -24.02 -11.26
C ALA A 376 0.43 -22.98 -11.27
N GLY A 377 0.75 -21.75 -10.88
CA GLY A 377 -0.14 -20.59 -10.93
C GLY A 377 -1.27 -20.59 -9.89
N THR A 378 -2.33 -19.85 -10.22
CA THR A 378 -3.55 -19.72 -9.42
C THR A 378 -4.74 -20.25 -10.20
N GLY A 379 -5.41 -21.28 -9.68
CA GLY A 379 -6.65 -21.82 -10.23
C GLY A 379 -7.88 -21.03 -9.79
N VAL A 380 -8.97 -21.12 -10.55
CA VAL A 380 -10.26 -20.49 -10.22
C VAL A 380 -11.40 -21.46 -10.56
N GLY A 381 -12.29 -21.71 -9.62
CA GLY A 381 -13.48 -22.54 -9.82
C GLY A 381 -14.25 -22.79 -8.53
N THR A 382 -15.20 -23.72 -8.52
CA THR A 382 -15.90 -24.12 -7.28
C THR A 382 -14.98 -24.92 -6.36
N LEU A 383 -15.24 -24.97 -5.06
CA LEU A 383 -14.41 -25.75 -4.13
C LEU A 383 -14.32 -27.23 -4.53
N ALA A 384 -15.40 -27.81 -5.05
CA ALA A 384 -15.43 -29.18 -5.56
C ALA A 384 -14.57 -29.38 -6.82
N GLY A 385 -14.29 -28.31 -7.57
CA GLY A 385 -13.40 -28.31 -8.73
C GLY A 385 -11.91 -28.13 -8.39
N ARG A 386 -11.56 -27.97 -7.12
CA ARG A 386 -10.15 -27.88 -6.70
C ARG A 386 -9.46 -29.24 -6.87
N PRO A 387 -8.32 -29.32 -7.59
CA PRO A 387 -7.57 -30.57 -7.76
C PRO A 387 -7.22 -31.23 -6.42
N SER A 388 -7.25 -32.56 -6.38
CA SER A 388 -6.81 -33.33 -5.21
C SER A 388 -5.29 -33.29 -5.04
N THR A 389 -4.54 -33.11 -6.12
CA THR A 389 -3.08 -32.96 -6.11
C THR A 389 -2.66 -31.50 -6.25
N CYS A 390 -1.56 -31.12 -5.61
CA CYS A 390 -1.01 -29.77 -5.74
C CYS A 390 0.48 -29.69 -5.42
N THR A 391 1.17 -28.75 -6.07
CA THR A 391 2.54 -28.34 -5.76
C THR A 391 2.54 -27.25 -4.70
N ALA A 392 3.50 -27.30 -3.77
CA ALA A 392 3.61 -26.28 -2.72
C ALA A 392 3.67 -24.85 -3.30
N GLY A 393 2.96 -23.92 -2.67
CA GLY A 393 2.83 -22.52 -3.09
C GLY A 393 1.73 -22.26 -4.12
N VAL A 394 1.24 -23.26 -4.86
CA VAL A 394 0.15 -23.06 -5.83
C VAL A 394 -1.13 -22.58 -5.15
N GLY A 395 -1.86 -21.67 -5.80
CA GLY A 395 -3.12 -21.10 -5.30
C GLY A 395 -4.37 -21.68 -5.99
N TYR A 396 -5.50 -21.71 -5.29
CA TYR A 396 -6.82 -21.99 -5.86
C TYR A 396 -7.91 -21.11 -5.23
N TRP A 397 -8.53 -20.25 -6.03
CA TRP A 397 -9.68 -19.45 -5.62
C TRP A 397 -10.98 -20.24 -5.80
N ALA A 398 -11.60 -20.59 -4.68
CA ALA A 398 -12.93 -21.21 -4.64
C ALA A 398 -14.02 -20.14 -4.69
N THR A 399 -14.71 -20.01 -5.82
CA THR A 399 -15.69 -18.95 -6.12
C THR A 399 -16.98 -19.08 -5.33
N ASP A 400 -17.37 -20.29 -4.94
CA ASP A 400 -18.56 -20.61 -4.17
C ASP A 400 -18.41 -20.33 -2.66
N SER A 401 -17.17 -20.21 -2.18
CA SER A 401 -16.84 -19.96 -0.78
C SER A 401 -16.00 -18.70 -0.55
N ASN A 402 -15.73 -17.93 -1.61
CA ASN A 402 -14.88 -16.73 -1.59
C ASN A 402 -13.59 -16.94 -0.79
N THR A 403 -12.91 -18.06 -1.05
CA THR A 403 -11.72 -18.47 -0.28
C THR A 403 -10.58 -18.82 -1.23
N LEU A 404 -9.42 -18.20 -1.02
CA LEU A 404 -8.16 -18.62 -1.63
C LEU A 404 -7.55 -19.71 -0.76
N PHE A 405 -7.28 -20.85 -1.38
CA PHE A 405 -6.50 -21.92 -0.80
C PHE A 405 -5.08 -21.88 -1.36
N GLN A 406 -4.11 -22.13 -0.50
CA GLN A 406 -2.71 -22.36 -0.88
C GLN A 406 -2.37 -23.81 -0.60
N CYS A 407 -1.63 -24.44 -1.51
CA CYS A 407 -0.99 -25.71 -1.26
C CYS A 407 0.20 -25.47 -0.31
N SER A 408 0.00 -25.72 0.99
CA SER A 408 1.03 -25.46 2.02
C SER A 408 2.23 -26.40 1.89
N THR A 409 1.95 -27.65 1.55
CA THR A 409 2.89 -28.72 1.21
C THR A 409 2.23 -29.59 0.14
N ALA A 410 3.00 -30.45 -0.54
CA ALA A 410 2.49 -31.26 -1.64
C ALA A 410 1.17 -31.95 -1.29
N ASN A 411 0.15 -31.75 -2.14
CA ASN A 411 -1.21 -32.29 -2.00
C ASN A 411 -1.97 -31.86 -0.73
N THR A 412 -1.54 -30.79 -0.05
CA THR A 412 -2.17 -30.29 1.18
C THR A 412 -2.64 -28.85 1.02
N TRP A 413 -3.92 -28.70 0.70
CA TRP A 413 -4.59 -27.41 0.62
C TRP A 413 -4.95 -26.84 1.99
N THR A 414 -4.60 -25.58 2.21
CA THR A 414 -4.92 -24.82 3.42
C THR A 414 -5.60 -23.52 3.04
N VAL A 415 -6.50 -23.01 3.90
CA VAL A 415 -7.07 -21.67 3.72
C VAL A 415 -5.95 -20.66 3.86
N TYR A 416 -5.73 -19.85 2.83
CA TYR A 416 -4.71 -18.80 2.82
C TYR A 416 -5.34 -17.43 3.02
N TYR A 417 -6.45 -17.16 2.34
CA TYR A 417 -7.07 -15.84 2.36
C TYR A 417 -8.59 -15.93 2.17
N ARG A 418 -9.30 -15.06 2.88
CA ARG A 418 -10.70 -14.71 2.65
C ARG A 418 -10.78 -13.18 2.67
N PRO A 419 -11.42 -12.54 1.68
CA PRO A 419 -11.62 -11.10 1.72
C PRO A 419 -12.32 -10.71 3.03
N TYR A 420 -11.83 -9.65 3.67
CA TYR A 420 -12.48 -9.14 4.86
C TYR A 420 -13.90 -8.66 4.52
N THR A 421 -14.80 -8.66 5.51
CA THR A 421 -16.21 -8.32 5.25
C THR A 421 -16.34 -6.95 4.57
N TYR A 422 -17.24 -6.86 3.58
CA TYR A 422 -17.54 -5.65 2.83
C TYR A 422 -19.06 -5.40 2.85
N PRO A 423 -19.52 -4.14 3.06
CA PRO A 423 -18.73 -2.98 3.47
C PRO A 423 -18.00 -3.19 4.81
N HIS A 424 -16.94 -2.42 5.07
CA HIS A 424 -16.18 -2.51 6.31
C HIS A 424 -17.12 -2.24 7.50
N PRO A 425 -17.05 -2.95 8.64
CA PRO A 425 -18.02 -2.80 9.73
C PRO A 425 -18.18 -1.36 10.26
N LEU A 426 -17.10 -0.56 10.23
CA LEU A 426 -17.13 0.85 10.63
C LEU A 426 -17.98 1.74 9.70
N THR A 427 -18.35 1.27 8.50
CA THR A 427 -19.24 2.04 7.61
C THR A 427 -20.72 1.92 8.00
N GLN A 428 -21.09 0.84 8.70
CA GLN A 428 -22.47 0.51 9.07
C GLN A 428 -23.02 1.37 10.22
N ASP A 429 -22.14 1.99 11.02
CA ASP A 429 -22.54 3.00 11.99
C ASP A 429 -22.86 4.32 11.27
N ALA A 430 -24.06 4.37 10.69
CA ALA A 430 -24.77 5.61 10.49
C ALA A 430 -25.14 6.17 11.88
N GLN A 431 -24.15 6.63 12.65
CA GLN A 431 -24.45 7.59 13.71
C GLN A 431 -25.22 8.72 13.02
N ALA A 432 -26.48 8.88 13.42
CA ALA A 432 -27.36 9.91 12.91
C ALA A 432 -26.55 11.19 12.82
N ILE A 433 -26.54 11.80 11.64
CA ILE A 433 -25.81 13.03 11.34
C ILE A 433 -26.52 14.16 12.11
N PRO A 434 -26.08 14.61 13.32
CA PRO A 434 -26.71 15.77 13.95
C PRO A 434 -26.55 16.99 13.03
N THR A 435 -27.47 17.94 13.01
CA THR A 435 -27.29 19.16 12.18
C THR A 435 -25.96 19.86 12.51
N ALA A 436 -25.24 20.34 11.49
CA ALA A 436 -23.98 21.06 11.71
C ALA A 436 -24.21 22.25 12.66
N PRO A 437 -23.33 22.48 13.64
CA PRO A 437 -23.46 23.62 14.54
C PRO A 437 -23.36 24.92 13.72
N GLN A 438 -24.40 25.75 13.82
CA GLN A 438 -24.36 27.11 13.27
C GLN A 438 -23.50 27.98 14.20
N ASN A 439 -22.69 28.87 13.62
CA ASN A 439 -21.90 29.89 14.35
C ASN A 439 -20.63 29.42 15.09
N VAL A 440 -19.86 28.47 14.52
CA VAL A 440 -18.51 28.18 15.05
C VAL A 440 -17.57 29.35 14.71
N ARG A 441 -17.04 30.02 15.75
CA ARG A 441 -15.99 31.05 15.63
C ARG A 441 -14.74 30.57 16.36
N ILE A 442 -13.64 30.38 15.63
CA ILE A 442 -12.31 30.18 16.22
C ILE A 442 -11.81 31.56 16.64
N ILE A 443 -11.74 31.81 17.95
CA ILE A 443 -11.13 33.03 18.51
C ILE A 443 -9.68 32.67 18.83
N ARG A 444 -8.74 33.39 18.20
CA ARG A 444 -7.31 33.33 18.57
C ARG A 444 -7.04 34.22 19.77
#